data_AF-A0A832FUA7-F1
#
_entry.id   AF-A0A832FUA7-F1
#
_cell.length_a   1.000
_cell.length_b   1.000
_cell.length_c   1.000
_cell.angle_alpha   90.00
_cell.angle_beta   90.00
_cell.angle_gamma   90.00
#
_symmetry.space_group_name_H-M   'P 1'
#
loop_
_entity.id
_entity.type
_entity.pdbx_description
1 polymer ?
#
loop_
_entity_poly.entity_id
_entity_poly.type
_entity_poly.pdbx_seq_one_letter_code
_entity_poly.pdbx_strand_id
1 'polypeptide(L)'
;MEGFFDYLNYGLIPAGSYRNRDYVVNNVEGDPEKILILSTPETSGGLLIFCDNKKTGEVIKRINDAGDMAIKIGETKELSEKLITIK
;
A
#
# COMPACT_ATOMS: atom_id res chain seq x y z
N MET A 1 3.71 -14.18 -2.98
CA MET A 1 4.35 -12.86 -2.75
C MET A 1 5.85 -12.89 -3.05
N GLU A 2 6.52 -14.05 -2.98
CA GLU A 2 7.96 -14.18 -3.30
C GLU A 2 8.33 -13.68 -4.71
N GLY A 3 7.61 -14.12 -5.75
CA GLY A 3 7.95 -13.74 -7.12
C GLY A 3 7.91 -12.24 -7.42
N PHE A 4 7.15 -11.46 -6.65
CA PHE A 4 7.13 -10.00 -6.82
C PHE A 4 8.48 -9.37 -6.43
N PHE A 5 9.01 -9.75 -5.28
CA PHE A 5 10.32 -9.26 -4.83
C PHE A 5 11.45 -9.78 -5.71
N ASP A 6 11.35 -11.00 -6.22
CA ASP A 6 12.33 -11.53 -7.17
C ASP A 6 12.37 -10.70 -8.46
N TYR A 7 11.22 -10.33 -9.03
CA TYR A 7 11.17 -9.48 -10.21
C TYR A 7 11.73 -8.07 -9.96
N LEU A 8 11.48 -7.50 -8.78
CA LEU A 8 12.09 -6.24 -8.39
C LEU A 8 13.61 -6.34 -8.27
N ASN A 9 14.11 -7.42 -7.66
CA ASN A 9 15.54 -7.70 -7.53
C ASN A 9 16.22 -7.90 -8.90
N TYR A 10 15.49 -8.40 -9.89
CA TYR A 10 15.95 -8.48 -11.28
C TYR A 10 15.90 -7.13 -12.02
N GLY A 11 15.42 -6.07 -11.38
CA GLY A 11 15.28 -4.74 -11.97
C GLY A 11 14.05 -4.58 -12.86
N LEU A 12 13.08 -5.49 -12.79
CA LEU A 12 11.83 -5.44 -13.57
C LEU A 12 10.82 -4.49 -12.92
N ILE A 13 11.15 -3.21 -12.90
CA ILE A 13 10.33 -2.15 -12.30
C ILE A 13 9.56 -1.42 -13.41
N PRO A 14 8.22 -1.36 -13.34
CA PRO A 14 7.44 -0.58 -14.29
C PRO A 14 7.86 0.89 -14.31
N ALA A 15 7.96 1.50 -15.48
CA ALA A 15 8.32 2.92 -15.61
C ALA A 15 7.36 3.85 -14.83
N GLY A 16 6.08 3.47 -14.74
CA GLY A 16 5.07 4.19 -13.96
C GLY A 16 5.38 4.25 -12.46
N SER A 17 6.13 3.30 -11.91
CA SER A 17 6.51 3.29 -10.49
C SER A 17 7.35 4.50 -10.12
N TYR A 18 8.29 4.89 -10.99
CA TYR A 18 9.12 6.07 -10.77
C TYR A 18 8.29 7.36 -10.84
N ARG A 19 7.36 7.45 -11.81
CA ARG A 19 6.46 8.61 -11.93
C ARG A 19 5.57 8.76 -10.68
N ASN A 20 5.03 7.66 -10.17
CA ASN A 20 4.22 7.65 -8.96
C ASN A 20 5.04 8.02 -7.72
N ARG A 21 6.25 7.46 -7.59
CA ARG A 21 7.18 7.80 -6.51
C ARG A 21 7.49 9.29 -6.49
N ASP A 22 7.85 9.87 -7.64
CA ASP A 22 8.22 11.29 -7.74
C ASP A 22 7.05 12.21 -7.36
N TYR A 23 5.80 11.78 -7.60
CA TYR A 23 4.62 12.51 -7.16
C TYR A 23 4.45 12.51 -5.63
N VAL A 24 4.72 11.38 -4.96
CA VAL A 24 4.46 11.24 -3.51
C VAL A 24 5.66 11.53 -2.61
N VAL A 25 6.90 11.46 -3.13
CA VAL A 25 8.13 11.39 -2.32
C VAL A 25 8.29 12.53 -1.31
N ASN A 26 7.80 13.74 -1.61
CA ASN A 26 7.89 14.87 -0.68
C ASN A 26 6.95 14.73 0.54
N ASN A 27 5.88 13.95 0.39
CA ASN A 27 4.81 13.75 1.37
C ASN A 27 4.90 12.42 2.11
N VAL A 28 5.86 11.56 1.75
CA VAL A 28 6.01 10.21 2.31
C VAL A 28 7.32 10.12 3.07
N GLU A 29 7.28 9.53 4.25
CA GLU A 29 8.46 9.14 5.02
C GLU A 29 8.59 7.62 5.03
N GLY A 30 9.79 7.11 4.77
CA GLY A 30 10.06 5.68 4.79
C GLY A 30 11.31 5.32 4.00
N ASP A 31 11.60 4.02 3.97
CA ASP A 31 12.68 3.47 3.17
C ASP A 31 12.44 3.74 1.66
N PRO A 32 13.41 4.30 0.92
CA PRO A 32 13.22 4.64 -0.50
C PRO A 32 12.83 3.45 -1.40
N GLU A 33 13.33 2.26 -1.09
CA GLU A 33 12.98 1.05 -1.83
C GLU A 33 11.53 0.66 -1.57
N LYS A 34 11.09 0.65 -0.30
CA LYS A 34 9.67 0.44 0.05
C LYS A 34 8.75 1.47 -0.61
N ILE A 35 9.15 2.75 -0.66
CA ILE A 35 8.36 3.80 -1.32
C ILE A 35 8.22 3.48 -2.81
N LEU A 36 9.30 3.08 -3.49
CA LEU A 36 9.26 2.71 -4.91
C LEU A 36 8.36 1.49 -5.16
N ILE A 37 8.45 0.49 -4.30
CA ILE A 37 7.64 -0.73 -4.35
C ILE A 37 6.14 -0.42 -4.21
N LEU A 38 5.77 0.39 -3.22
CA LEU A 38 4.39 0.81 -3.00
C LEU A 38 3.88 1.81 -4.05
N SER A 39 4.78 2.37 -4.85
CA SER A 39 4.44 3.24 -5.98
C SER A 39 4.15 2.46 -7.27
N THR A 40 4.23 1.13 -7.25
CA THR A 40 3.93 0.30 -8.42
C THR A 40 2.51 0.52 -8.93
N PRO A 41 2.30 0.78 -10.24
CA PRO A 41 0.96 0.91 -10.79
C PRO A 41 0.21 -0.42 -10.71
N GLU A 42 -1.02 -0.38 -10.24
CA GLU A 42 -1.92 -1.54 -10.19
C GLU A 42 -3.01 -1.38 -11.25
N THR A 43 -3.14 -2.36 -12.15
CA THR A 43 -4.25 -2.41 -13.12
C THR A 43 -5.35 -3.30 -12.55
N SER A 44 -6.60 -2.82 -12.53
CA SER A 44 -7.74 -3.54 -11.94
C SER A 44 -7.49 -3.92 -10.47
N GLY A 45 -6.99 -2.95 -9.71
CA GLY A 45 -6.57 -3.18 -8.34
C GLY A 45 -7.67 -3.43 -7.33
N GLY A 46 -7.24 -3.65 -6.09
CA GLY A 46 -8.14 -3.85 -4.94
C GLY A 46 -8.84 -2.57 -4.45
N LEU A 47 -9.61 -2.73 -3.38
CA LEU A 47 -10.25 -1.62 -2.67
C LEU A 47 -9.41 -1.20 -1.45
N LEU A 48 -9.19 0.11 -1.27
CA LEU A 48 -8.65 0.69 -0.04
C LEU A 48 -9.80 1.22 0.83
N ILE A 49 -9.99 0.63 2.00
CA ILE A 49 -11.14 0.92 2.88
C ILE A 49 -10.68 1.55 4.19
N PHE A 50 -11.28 2.68 4.55
CA PHE A 50 -11.16 3.30 5.87
C PHE A 50 -12.35 2.92 6.73
N CYS A 51 -12.11 2.46 7.95
CA CYS A 51 -13.16 2.17 8.92
C CYS A 51 -12.69 2.47 10.35
N ASP A 52 -13.65 2.61 11.27
CA ASP A 52 -13.35 2.72 12.70
C ASP A 52 -12.53 1.50 13.14
N ASN A 53 -11.46 1.72 13.91
CA ASN A 53 -10.58 0.66 14.40
C ASN A 53 -11.37 -0.47 15.09
N LYS A 54 -12.46 -0.14 15.82
CA LYS A 54 -13.34 -1.10 16.49
C LYS A 54 -14.12 -2.00 15.51
N LYS A 55 -14.33 -1.55 14.27
CA LYS A 55 -15.04 -2.29 13.21
C LYS A 55 -14.13 -3.07 12.28
N THR A 56 -12.81 -2.82 12.31
CA THR A 56 -11.84 -3.47 11.40
C THR A 56 -11.99 -4.99 11.33
N GLY A 57 -12.14 -5.65 12.48
CA GLY A 57 -12.29 -7.10 12.54
C GLY A 57 -13.58 -7.61 11.90
N GLU A 58 -14.70 -6.90 12.11
CA GLU A 58 -15.99 -7.22 11.49
C GLU A 58 -15.92 -7.03 9.96
N VAL A 59 -15.31 -5.94 9.50
CA VAL A 59 -15.14 -5.64 8.07
C VAL A 59 -14.32 -6.73 7.39
N ILE A 60 -13.16 -7.10 7.95
CA ILE A 60 -12.32 -8.18 7.40
C ILE A 60 -13.09 -9.49 7.36
N LYS A 61 -13.80 -9.84 8.45
CA LYS A 61 -14.61 -11.06 8.51
C LYS A 61 -15.67 -11.09 7.41
N ARG A 62 -16.41 -9.99 7.22
CA ARG A 62 -17.47 -9.92 6.20
C ARG A 62 -16.95 -10.04 4.77
N ILE A 63 -15.81 -9.45 4.47
CA ILE A 63 -15.17 -9.58 3.15
C ILE A 63 -14.72 -11.02 2.93
N ASN A 64 -14.10 -11.64 3.93
CA ASN A 64 -13.70 -13.04 3.89
C ASN A 64 -14.90 -14.00 3.75
N ASP A 65 -15.98 -13.77 4.49
CA ASP A 65 -17.22 -14.56 4.40
C ASP A 65 -17.89 -14.41 3.02
N ALA A 66 -17.68 -13.29 2.33
CA ALA A 66 -18.16 -13.06 0.96
C ALA A 66 -17.26 -13.72 -0.12
N GLY A 67 -16.15 -14.34 0.28
CA GLY A 67 -15.23 -15.05 -0.63
C GLY A 67 -14.06 -14.21 -1.14
N ASP A 68 -13.91 -12.97 -0.68
CA ASP A 68 -12.79 -12.09 -1.01
C ASP A 68 -11.74 -12.05 0.10
N MET A 69 -10.59 -11.39 -0.13
CA MET A 69 -9.54 -11.22 0.87
C MET A 69 -9.47 -9.78 1.36
N ALA A 70 -9.38 -9.60 2.67
CA ALA A 70 -9.09 -8.30 3.29
C ALA A 70 -7.93 -8.38 4.28
N ILE A 71 -7.09 -7.33 4.29
CA ILE A 71 -5.96 -7.20 5.19
C ILE A 71 -5.91 -5.77 5.77
N LYS A 72 -5.67 -5.65 7.08
CA LYS A 72 -5.35 -4.35 7.70
C LYS A 72 -3.90 -3.99 7.36
N ILE A 73 -3.72 -2.95 6.54
CA ILE A 73 -2.38 -2.49 6.11
C ILE A 73 -1.88 -1.26 6.88
N GLY A 74 -2.69 -0.66 7.73
CA GLY A 74 -2.31 0.54 8.46
C GLY A 74 -3.43 1.15 9.30
N GLU A 75 -3.24 2.39 9.68
CA GLU A 75 -4.18 3.21 10.44
C GLU A 75 -3.98 4.70 10.10
N THR A 76 -5.06 5.48 10.15
CA THR A 76 -4.98 6.94 10.08
C THR A 76 -4.56 7.52 11.42
N LYS A 77 -3.82 8.63 11.39
CA LYS A 77 -3.40 9.39 12.57
C LYS A 77 -3.70 10.85 12.35
N GLU A 78 -3.53 11.65 13.41
CA GLU A 78 -3.46 13.09 13.25
C GLU A 78 -2.33 13.47 12.28
N LEU A 79 -2.58 14.51 11.49
CA LEU A 79 -1.65 14.99 10.48
C LEU A 79 -0.32 15.41 11.14
N SER A 80 0.79 14.94 10.59
CA SER A 80 2.15 15.36 10.96
C SER A 80 2.84 16.06 9.77
N GLU A 81 4.16 16.26 9.85
CA GLU A 81 4.95 16.85 8.76
C GLU A 81 4.81 16.07 7.43
N LYS A 82 4.62 14.76 7.50
CA LYS A 82 4.49 13.85 6.36
C LYS A 82 3.10 13.25 6.34
N LEU A 83 2.51 13.13 5.14
CA LEU A 83 1.14 12.62 4.98
C LEU A 83 1.05 11.12 5.20
N ILE A 84 2.11 10.39 4.85
CA ILE A 84 2.18 8.93 4.95
C ILE A 84 3.53 8.55 5.55
N THR A 85 3.52 7.68 6.56
CA THR A 85 4.73 7.05 7.10
C THR A 85 4.67 5.55 6.83
N ILE A 86 5.68 5.04 6.13
CA ILE A 86 5.86 3.61 5.86
C ILE A 86 6.83 3.05 6.90
N LYS A 87 6.43 1.97 7.57
CA LYS A 87 7.26 1.28 8.57
C LYS A 87 7.89 0.02 8.01
#